data_AF-A0A5C6KCH9-F1
#
_entry.id   AF-A0A5C6KCH9-F1
#
_cell.length_a   1.000
_cell.length_b   1.000
_cell.length_c   1.000
_cell.angle_alpha   90.00
_cell.angle_beta   90.00
_cell.angle_gamma   90.00
#
_symmetry.space_group_name_H-M   'P 1'
#
loop_
_entity.id
_entity.type
_entity.pdbx_description
1 polymer ?
#
loop_
_entity_poly.entity_id
_entity_poly.type
_entity_poly.pdbx_seq_one_letter_code
_entity_poly.pdbx_strand_id
1 'polypeptide(L)'
;MKQTRQDFFTANGEGIKIMTFTEFARHILRMECGESLELYAVVNRQTRECSRPLSVRKEQWNGTPFYLLGGHGQEVRTINFAGRPKEEFETTCHDVLDSYDAVESIGAVVSRLRELSPEELHKRIAEEMKTGCKYLLVYRSEEEMTAALDGKIYAISDTDGKFLCDLYQPDYLHLENGGDIVDTASIPDMHFHSDWAIANPTVRDKVLSSRMVIIYTHETVTL
;
A
#
# COMPACT_ATOMS: atom_id res chain seq x y z
N MET A 1 -6.50 3.87 -14.89
CA MET A 1 -5.81 2.59 -14.61
C MET A 1 -6.20 2.16 -13.19
N LYS A 2 -6.51 0.89 -12.91
CA LYS A 2 -6.67 0.46 -11.49
C LYS A 2 -5.35 0.72 -10.77
N GLN A 3 -5.40 1.34 -9.59
CA GLN A 3 -4.23 1.64 -8.77
C GLN A 3 -3.48 0.32 -8.49
N THR A 4 -2.21 0.23 -8.91
CA THR A 4 -1.42 -0.98 -8.70
C THR A 4 -0.95 -0.98 -7.25
N ARG A 5 -1.57 -1.77 -6.39
CA ARG A 5 -1.17 -1.89 -4.98
C ARG A 5 0.18 -2.60 -4.89
N GLN A 6 1.11 -2.00 -4.17
CA GLN A 6 2.41 -2.57 -3.81
C GLN A 6 2.26 -3.84 -2.95
N ASP A 7 3.23 -4.73 -3.02
CA ASP A 7 3.30 -5.93 -2.18
C ASP A 7 3.97 -5.64 -0.83
N PHE A 8 4.93 -4.70 -0.78
CA PHE A 8 5.56 -4.21 0.45
C PHE A 8 6.22 -2.84 0.23
N PHE A 9 6.60 -2.17 1.32
CA PHE A 9 7.50 -1.01 1.30
C PHE A 9 8.93 -1.38 1.69
N THR A 10 9.92 -0.83 0.99
CA THR A 10 11.33 -0.88 1.43
C THR A 10 11.55 0.04 2.64
N ALA A 11 12.70 -0.10 3.30
CA ALA A 11 13.09 0.79 4.40
C ALA A 11 13.17 2.28 4.00
N ASN A 12 13.41 2.55 2.72
CA ASN A 12 13.47 3.90 2.15
C ASN A 12 12.09 4.42 1.70
N GLY A 13 11.02 3.67 1.97
CA GLY A 13 9.65 4.07 1.66
C GLY A 13 9.23 3.84 0.21
N GLU A 14 9.95 3.03 -0.58
CA GLU A 14 9.51 2.67 -1.93
C GLU A 14 8.53 1.51 -1.89
N GLY A 15 7.35 1.69 -2.49
CA GLY A 15 6.32 0.67 -2.61
C GLY A 15 6.62 -0.24 -3.79
N ILE A 16 7.02 -1.46 -3.50
CA ILE A 16 7.47 -2.45 -4.49
C ILE A 16 6.32 -3.37 -4.87
N LYS A 17 6.03 -3.44 -6.16
CA LYS A 17 5.22 -4.49 -6.77
C LYS A 17 6.14 -5.55 -7.37
N ILE A 18 6.05 -6.78 -6.88
CA ILE A 18 6.74 -7.91 -7.50
C ILE A 18 5.97 -8.27 -8.77
N MET A 19 6.68 -8.30 -9.89
CA MET A 19 6.14 -8.66 -11.19
C MET A 19 6.98 -9.76 -11.80
N THR A 20 6.33 -10.77 -12.36
CA THR A 20 6.97 -11.69 -13.31
C THR A 20 7.45 -10.91 -14.53
N PHE A 21 8.42 -11.43 -15.28
CA PHE A 21 8.91 -10.74 -16.48
C PHE A 21 7.80 -10.49 -17.52
N THR A 22 6.86 -11.43 -17.63
CA THR A 22 5.68 -11.27 -18.48
C THR A 22 4.76 -10.14 -18.01
N GLU A 23 4.53 -10.01 -16.70
CA GLU A 23 3.76 -8.88 -16.14
C GLU A 23 4.48 -7.56 -16.37
N PHE A 24 5.80 -7.51 -16.16
CA PHE A 24 6.63 -6.34 -16.43
C PHE A 24 6.56 -5.93 -17.91
N ALA A 25 6.74 -6.86 -18.84
CA ALA A 25 6.64 -6.58 -20.28
C ALA A 25 5.25 -5.97 -20.63
N ARG A 26 4.17 -6.53 -20.09
CA ARG A 26 2.81 -5.99 -20.29
C ARG A 26 2.60 -4.64 -19.63
N HIS A 27 3.27 -4.40 -18.51
CA HIS A 27 3.23 -3.12 -17.82
C HIS A 27 3.90 -2.03 -18.66
N ILE A 28 5.13 -2.23 -19.11
CA ILE A 28 5.88 -1.23 -19.87
C ILE A 28 5.27 -0.95 -21.26
N LEU A 29 4.57 -1.92 -21.85
CA LEU A 29 3.81 -1.69 -23.09
C LEU A 29 2.76 -0.58 -22.98
N ARG A 30 2.21 -0.38 -21.77
CA ARG A 30 1.18 0.63 -21.49
C ARG A 30 1.76 2.01 -21.19
N MET A 31 3.07 2.12 -21.00
CA MET A 31 3.72 3.40 -20.75
C MET A 31 3.57 4.34 -21.94
N GLU A 32 3.44 5.63 -21.66
CA GLU A 32 3.54 6.69 -22.66
C GLU A 32 5.01 6.99 -23.00
N CYS A 33 5.27 7.50 -24.20
CA CYS A 33 6.63 7.90 -24.56
C CYS A 33 7.10 9.04 -23.65
N GLY A 34 8.30 8.92 -23.10
CA GLY A 34 8.88 9.83 -22.13
C GLY A 34 8.73 9.36 -20.68
N GLU A 35 7.80 8.45 -20.38
CA GLU A 35 7.62 7.86 -19.05
C GLU A 35 8.79 6.96 -18.67
N SER A 36 9.08 6.94 -17.37
CA SER A 36 10.09 6.11 -16.75
C SER A 36 9.51 5.35 -15.56
N LEU A 37 9.99 4.13 -15.34
CA LEU A 37 9.67 3.31 -14.18
C LEU A 37 10.97 2.85 -13.53
N GLU A 38 11.09 3.11 -12.22
CA GLU A 38 12.17 2.57 -11.41
C GLU A 38 11.87 1.13 -11.00
N LEU A 39 12.88 0.26 -11.01
CA LEU A 39 12.74 -1.13 -10.62
C LEU A 39 14.03 -1.71 -10.03
N TYR A 40 13.93 -2.90 -9.47
CA TYR A 40 15.03 -3.69 -8.94
C TYR A 40 15.04 -5.06 -9.63
N ALA A 41 16.19 -5.45 -10.18
CA ALA A 41 16.35 -6.75 -10.83
C ALA A 41 16.25 -7.91 -9.83
N VAL A 42 16.67 -7.68 -8.58
CA VAL A 42 16.61 -8.68 -7.51
C VAL A 42 15.70 -8.19 -6.42
N VAL A 43 14.67 -8.98 -6.13
CA VAL A 43 13.69 -8.72 -5.08
C VAL A 43 13.45 -9.97 -4.25
N ASN A 44 13.50 -9.84 -2.93
CA ASN A 44 13.16 -10.91 -2.01
C ASN A 44 11.87 -10.58 -1.26
N ARG A 45 10.82 -11.35 -1.51
CA ARG A 45 9.51 -11.13 -0.88
C ARG A 45 9.53 -11.36 0.64
N GLN A 46 10.33 -12.30 1.12
CA GLN A 46 10.37 -12.67 2.53
C GLN A 46 11.16 -11.65 3.35
N THR A 47 12.36 -11.28 2.88
CA THR A 47 13.21 -10.31 3.58
C THR A 47 12.86 -8.86 3.25
N ARG A 48 12.05 -8.62 2.21
CA ARG A 48 11.69 -7.28 1.69
C ARG A 48 12.90 -6.49 1.20
N GLU A 49 13.96 -7.20 0.83
CA GLU A 49 15.18 -6.61 0.30
C GLU A 49 15.10 -6.48 -1.21
N CYS A 50 15.58 -5.34 -1.71
CA CYS A 50 15.72 -5.05 -3.12
C CYS A 50 17.18 -4.71 -3.41
N SER A 51 17.70 -5.19 -4.54
CA SER A 51 19.06 -4.84 -4.99
C SER A 51 19.14 -4.78 -6.51
N ARG A 52 20.25 -4.25 -7.01
CA ARG A 52 20.47 -3.95 -8.45
C ARG A 52 19.38 -3.02 -8.99
N PRO A 53 19.40 -1.73 -8.56
CA PRO A 53 18.47 -0.74 -9.07
C PRO A 53 18.66 -0.55 -10.58
N LEU A 54 17.55 -0.42 -11.29
CA LEU A 54 17.45 -0.19 -12.72
C LEU A 54 16.32 0.83 -12.96
N SER A 55 16.35 1.45 -14.12
CA SER A 55 15.26 2.26 -14.64
C SER A 55 14.92 1.77 -16.04
N VAL A 56 13.64 1.76 -16.37
CA VAL A 56 13.17 1.60 -17.74
C VAL A 56 12.52 2.88 -18.20
N ARG A 57 12.91 3.37 -19.38
CA ARG A 57 12.30 4.53 -20.01
C ARG A 57 11.81 4.17 -21.40
N LYS A 58 10.58 4.57 -21.72
CA LYS A 58 10.05 4.44 -23.09
C LYS A 58 10.43 5.68 -23.88
N GLU A 59 11.09 5.49 -25.00
CA GLU A 59 11.56 6.54 -25.90
C GLU A 59 11.04 6.29 -27.32
N GLN A 60 11.22 7.28 -28.20
CA GLN A 60 10.89 7.14 -29.61
C GLN A 60 11.94 7.76 -30.51
N TRP A 61 12.20 7.11 -31.64
CA TRP A 61 13.04 7.63 -32.71
C TRP A 61 12.24 7.65 -34.01
N ASN A 62 12.06 8.85 -34.58
CA ASN A 62 11.26 9.06 -35.80
C ASN A 62 9.86 8.38 -35.73
N GLY A 63 9.18 8.50 -34.59
CA GLY A 63 7.86 7.91 -34.37
C GLY A 63 7.85 6.41 -34.07
N THR A 64 9.01 5.77 -33.99
CA THR A 64 9.14 4.35 -33.64
C THR A 64 9.54 4.20 -32.16
N PRO A 65 8.70 3.58 -31.31
CA PRO A 65 8.98 3.44 -29.89
C PRO A 65 9.98 2.32 -29.59
N PHE A 66 10.82 2.54 -28.58
CA PHE A 66 11.75 1.55 -28.01
C PHE A 66 11.91 1.82 -26.50
N TYR A 67 12.53 0.90 -25.78
CA TYR A 67 12.80 1.07 -24.35
C TYR A 67 14.30 1.06 -24.08
N LEU A 68 14.71 1.90 -23.12
CA LEU A 68 16.04 1.88 -22.52
C LEU A 68 15.89 1.28 -21.13
N LEU A 69 16.55 0.15 -20.86
CA LEU A 69 16.53 -0.54 -19.56
C LEU A 69 17.96 -0.64 -19.02
N GLY A 70 18.21 -0.05 -17.85
CA GLY A 70 19.54 0.02 -17.24
C GLY A 70 19.67 1.19 -16.27
N GLY A 71 20.86 1.77 -16.16
CA GLY A 71 21.11 2.95 -15.33
C GLY A 71 21.58 2.60 -13.91
N HIS A 72 21.68 3.60 -13.03
CA HIS A 72 22.23 3.43 -11.67
C HIS A 72 23.60 2.73 -11.61
N GLY A 73 24.45 3.02 -12.60
CA GLY A 73 25.78 2.39 -12.76
C GLY A 73 25.78 1.05 -13.50
N GLN A 74 24.63 0.55 -13.93
CA GLN A 74 24.50 -0.62 -14.81
C GLN A 74 24.54 -0.21 -16.28
N GLU A 75 24.94 -1.14 -17.15
CA GLU A 75 24.84 -0.98 -18.61
C GLU A 75 23.40 -0.61 -19.00
N VAL A 76 23.23 0.18 -20.06
CA VAL A 76 21.91 0.50 -20.61
C VAL A 76 21.69 -0.32 -21.87
N ARG A 77 20.62 -1.10 -21.88
CA ARG A 77 20.24 -2.00 -22.97
C ARG A 77 18.97 -1.50 -23.65
N THR A 78 18.90 -1.71 -24.96
CA THR A 78 17.76 -1.28 -25.78
C THR A 78 16.83 -2.45 -26.04
N ILE A 79 15.54 -2.26 -25.81
CA ILE A 79 14.48 -3.22 -26.17
C ILE A 79 13.64 -2.62 -27.29
N ASN A 80 13.71 -3.22 -28.47
CA ASN A 80 12.95 -2.78 -29.65
C ASN A 80 11.65 -3.58 -29.79
N PHE A 81 10.53 -2.88 -30.01
CA PHE A 81 9.22 -3.51 -30.21
C PHE A 81 8.70 -3.38 -31.65
N ALA A 82 9.29 -2.51 -32.46
CA ALA A 82 8.77 -2.15 -33.77
C ALA A 82 8.58 -3.37 -34.70
N GLY A 83 7.33 -3.63 -35.09
CA GLY A 83 6.98 -4.68 -36.04
C GLY A 83 7.09 -6.11 -35.50
N ARG A 84 7.22 -6.30 -34.18
CA ARG A 84 7.41 -7.62 -33.57
C ARG A 84 6.14 -8.13 -32.88
N PRO A 85 5.90 -9.46 -32.87
CA PRO A 85 4.87 -10.07 -32.04
C PRO A 85 5.09 -9.82 -30.55
N LYS A 86 4.02 -9.90 -29.78
CA LYS A 86 4.07 -9.67 -28.33
C LYS A 86 4.96 -10.71 -27.62
N GLU A 87 4.95 -11.95 -28.10
CA GLU A 87 5.72 -13.06 -27.54
C GLU A 87 7.23 -12.83 -27.71
N GLU A 88 7.64 -12.29 -28.86
CA GLU A 88 9.04 -11.93 -29.13
C GLU A 88 9.50 -10.77 -28.23
N PHE A 89 8.60 -9.82 -27.97
CA PHE A 89 8.85 -8.72 -27.04
C PHE A 89 9.00 -9.21 -25.59
N GLU A 90 8.10 -10.07 -25.12
CA GLU A 90 8.18 -10.69 -23.80
C GLU A 90 9.49 -11.48 -23.64
N THR A 91 9.92 -12.21 -24.68
CA THR A 91 11.20 -12.92 -24.72
C THR A 91 12.40 -11.96 -24.65
N THR A 92 12.37 -10.87 -25.42
CA THR A 92 13.45 -9.87 -25.40
C THR A 92 13.56 -9.20 -24.02
N CYS A 93 12.42 -8.90 -23.38
CA CYS A 93 12.41 -8.37 -22.01
C CYS A 93 13.02 -9.37 -21.03
N HIS A 94 12.69 -10.65 -21.16
CA HIS A 94 13.27 -11.72 -20.35
C HIS A 94 14.79 -11.75 -20.49
N ASP A 95 15.31 -11.82 -21.71
CA ASP A 95 16.75 -11.93 -21.98
C ASP A 95 17.54 -10.72 -21.45
N VAL A 96 16.96 -9.51 -21.57
CA VAL A 96 17.60 -8.31 -21.04
C VAL A 96 17.57 -8.30 -19.51
N LEU A 97 16.47 -8.70 -18.87
CA LEU A 97 16.39 -8.79 -17.41
C LEU A 97 17.31 -9.87 -16.84
N ASP A 98 17.40 -11.02 -17.50
CA ASP A 98 18.32 -12.12 -17.15
C ASP A 98 19.77 -11.66 -17.18
N SER A 99 20.13 -10.76 -18.11
CA SER A 99 21.48 -10.17 -18.17
C SER A 99 21.85 -9.27 -16.97
N TYR A 100 20.88 -8.88 -16.14
CA TYR A 100 21.09 -8.20 -14.85
C TYR A 100 20.97 -9.17 -13.66
N ASP A 101 21.05 -10.48 -13.92
CA ASP A 101 20.89 -11.56 -12.95
C ASP A 101 19.53 -11.49 -12.21
N ALA A 102 18.47 -11.05 -12.90
CA ALA A 102 17.12 -11.11 -12.37
C ALA A 102 16.63 -12.58 -12.41
N VAL A 103 15.97 -13.04 -11.34
CA VAL A 103 15.52 -14.43 -11.23
C VAL A 103 13.99 -14.47 -11.21
N GLU A 104 13.39 -14.76 -12.37
CA GLU A 104 11.95 -14.96 -12.62
C GLU A 104 11.03 -13.74 -12.40
N SER A 105 11.42 -12.81 -11.52
CA SER A 105 10.64 -11.63 -11.15
C SER A 105 11.52 -10.43 -10.85
N ILE A 106 10.90 -9.24 -10.93
CA ILE A 106 11.50 -7.96 -10.59
C ILE A 106 10.64 -7.23 -9.57
N GLY A 107 11.23 -6.27 -8.87
CA GLY A 107 10.50 -5.34 -8.01
C GLY A 107 10.30 -3.99 -8.70
N ALA A 108 9.11 -3.71 -9.21
CA ALA A 108 8.77 -2.40 -9.79
C ALA A 108 8.35 -1.41 -8.69
N VAL A 109 8.86 -0.17 -8.74
CA VAL A 109 8.48 0.88 -7.79
C VAL A 109 7.18 1.53 -8.28
N VAL A 110 6.06 1.23 -7.63
CA VAL A 110 4.71 1.69 -8.03
C VAL A 110 4.14 2.76 -7.10
N SER A 111 4.77 2.98 -5.95
CA SER A 111 4.40 4.03 -5.01
C SER A 111 5.58 4.45 -4.16
N ARG A 112 5.46 5.57 -3.45
CA ARG A 112 6.44 6.05 -2.46
C ARG A 112 5.72 6.60 -1.24
N LEU A 113 6.30 6.37 -0.07
CA LEU A 113 5.92 7.05 1.15
C LEU A 113 6.47 8.47 1.10
N ARG A 114 5.57 9.44 1.12
CA ARG A 114 5.89 10.86 1.27
C ARG A 114 5.66 11.26 2.71
N GLU A 115 6.69 11.80 3.34
CA GLU A 115 6.54 12.44 4.65
C GLU A 115 5.62 13.67 4.53
N LEU A 116 4.68 13.77 5.47
CA LEU A 116 3.82 14.94 5.61
C LEU A 116 4.61 16.11 6.16
N SER A 117 4.32 17.31 5.68
CA SER A 117 4.85 18.52 6.31
C SER A 117 4.29 18.68 7.73
N PRO A 118 4.99 19.41 8.61
CA PRO A 118 4.47 19.74 9.94
C PRO A 118 3.06 20.36 9.90
N GLU A 119 2.78 21.21 8.90
CA GLU A 119 1.47 21.84 8.71
C GLU A 119 0.39 20.84 8.31
N GLU A 120 0.70 19.91 7.41
CA GLU A 120 -0.22 18.84 6.99
C GLU A 120 -0.55 17.92 8.16
N LEU A 121 0.47 17.51 8.92
CA LEU A 121 0.30 16.66 10.09
C LEU A 121 -0.50 17.37 11.18
N HIS A 122 -0.15 18.62 11.50
CA HIS A 122 -0.88 19.43 12.48
C HIS A 122 -2.35 19.59 12.07
N LYS A 123 -2.63 19.83 10.78
CA LYS A 123 -4.00 19.92 10.28
C LYS A 123 -4.78 18.63 10.51
N ARG A 124 -4.20 17.46 10.18
CA ARG A 124 -4.84 16.15 10.42
C ARG A 124 -5.12 15.90 11.90
N ILE A 125 -4.15 16.19 12.76
CA ILE A 125 -4.30 16.07 14.22
C ILE A 125 -5.44 16.99 14.70
N ALA A 126 -5.44 18.25 14.30
CA ALA A 126 -6.45 19.22 14.71
C ALA A 126 -7.87 18.85 14.24
N GLU A 127 -8.00 18.27 13.05
CA GLU A 127 -9.28 17.78 12.53
C GLU A 127 -9.82 16.62 13.38
N GLU A 128 -8.98 15.66 13.74
CA GLU A 128 -9.39 14.52 14.57
C GLU A 128 -9.68 14.93 16.02
N MET A 129 -8.93 15.89 16.56
CA MET A 129 -9.17 16.43 17.90
C MET A 129 -10.50 17.19 18.00
N LYS A 130 -11.01 17.80 16.92
CA LYS A 130 -12.34 18.46 16.93
C LYS A 130 -13.48 17.47 17.14
N THR A 131 -13.37 16.29 16.54
CA THR A 131 -14.37 15.21 16.67
C THR A 131 -14.29 14.55 18.05
N GLY A 132 -13.11 14.62 18.69
CA GLY A 132 -12.84 13.99 19.97
C GLY A 132 -12.30 12.56 19.80
N CYS A 133 -11.33 12.21 20.64
CA CYS A 133 -10.80 10.86 20.78
C CYS A 133 -10.16 10.71 22.16
N LYS A 134 -10.10 9.49 22.67
CA LYS A 134 -9.38 9.16 23.91
C LYS A 134 -7.89 8.95 23.65
N TYR A 135 -7.58 8.35 22.50
CA TYR A 135 -6.20 8.12 22.06
C TYR A 135 -6.01 8.67 20.66
N LEU A 136 -4.90 9.37 20.47
CA LEU A 136 -4.38 9.72 19.17
C LEU A 136 -2.98 9.13 19.08
N LEU A 137 -2.81 8.14 18.21
CA LEU A 137 -1.56 7.43 18.01
C LEU A 137 -0.97 7.83 16.66
N VAL A 138 0.33 8.11 16.64
CA VAL A 138 1.03 8.57 15.45
C VAL A 138 2.07 7.53 15.06
N TYR A 139 1.99 7.07 13.81
CA TYR A 139 2.94 6.11 13.23
C TYR A 139 3.46 6.63 11.89
N ARG A 140 4.52 6.01 11.37
CA ARG A 140 5.05 6.31 10.03
C ARG A 140 4.12 5.81 8.94
N SER A 141 3.71 4.55 9.03
CA SER A 141 2.89 3.87 8.03
C SER A 141 1.96 2.83 8.64
N GLU A 142 1.10 2.24 7.80
CA GLU A 142 0.21 1.15 8.18
C GLU A 142 1.01 -0.07 8.69
N GLU A 143 2.18 -0.36 8.10
CA GLU A 143 3.02 -1.49 8.50
C GLU A 143 3.61 -1.31 9.90
N GLU A 144 4.11 -0.11 10.23
CA GLU A 144 4.62 0.17 11.57
C GLU A 144 3.50 0.10 12.62
N MET A 145 2.35 0.71 12.29
CA MET A 145 1.16 0.66 13.14
C MET A 145 0.75 -0.79 13.39
N THR A 146 0.65 -1.61 12.34
CA THR A 146 0.28 -3.02 12.44
C THR A 146 1.27 -3.77 13.32
N ALA A 147 2.59 -3.58 13.14
CA ALA A 147 3.58 -4.22 13.99
C ALA A 147 3.46 -3.85 15.48
N ALA A 148 3.06 -2.61 15.79
CA ALA A 148 2.90 -2.13 17.17
C ALA A 148 1.57 -2.56 17.81
N LEU A 149 0.50 -2.62 17.00
CA LEU A 149 -0.89 -2.71 17.45
C LEU A 149 -1.61 -3.99 17.00
N ASP A 150 -0.91 -4.94 16.39
CA ASP A 150 -1.48 -6.23 16.00
C ASP A 150 -2.21 -6.89 17.18
N GLY A 151 -3.46 -7.28 16.95
CA GLY A 151 -4.35 -7.83 17.98
C GLY A 151 -4.77 -6.86 19.10
N LYS A 152 -4.56 -5.55 18.94
CA LYS A 152 -4.90 -4.53 19.96
C LYS A 152 -5.90 -3.47 19.50
N ILE A 153 -6.29 -3.47 18.23
CA ILE A 153 -7.29 -2.56 17.66
C ILE A 153 -8.54 -3.36 17.33
N TYR A 154 -9.69 -2.82 17.71
CA TYR A 154 -10.98 -3.45 17.48
C TYR A 154 -11.91 -2.45 16.80
N ALA A 155 -12.28 -2.75 15.56
CA ALA A 155 -13.31 -1.99 14.86
C ALA A 155 -14.66 -2.25 15.53
N ILE A 156 -15.49 -1.23 15.70
CA ILE A 156 -16.82 -1.35 16.29
C ILE A 156 -17.84 -0.86 15.27
N SER A 157 -18.88 -1.66 15.09
CA SER A 157 -20.07 -1.30 14.32
C SER A 157 -21.12 -0.60 15.18
N ASP A 158 -21.93 0.21 14.54
CA ASP A 158 -23.16 0.70 15.13
C ASP A 158 -24.28 -0.35 15.09
N THR A 159 -25.40 -0.03 15.73
CA THR A 159 -26.65 -0.80 15.68
C THR A 159 -27.23 -0.95 14.27
N ASP A 160 -26.82 -0.12 13.30
CA ASP A 160 -27.22 -0.23 11.90
C ASP A 160 -26.23 -1.05 11.04
N GLY A 161 -25.21 -1.65 11.67
CA GLY A 161 -24.20 -2.48 11.01
C GLY A 161 -23.02 -1.71 10.45
N LYS A 162 -23.13 -0.38 10.30
CA LYS A 162 -22.04 0.44 9.73
C LYS A 162 -20.90 0.61 10.72
N PHE A 163 -19.72 0.93 10.21
CA PHE A 163 -18.58 1.31 11.03
C PHE A 163 -18.92 2.52 11.92
N LEU A 164 -18.58 2.42 13.21
CA LEU A 164 -18.72 3.51 14.17
C LEU A 164 -17.36 4.11 14.51
N CYS A 165 -16.44 3.31 15.04
CA CYS A 165 -15.11 3.75 15.44
C CYS A 165 -14.19 2.56 15.77
N ASP A 166 -12.89 2.83 15.87
CA ASP A 166 -11.91 1.89 16.42
C ASP A 166 -11.68 2.11 17.92
N LEU A 167 -11.49 1.01 18.65
CA LEU A 167 -11.14 1.01 20.08
C LEU A 167 -9.77 0.39 20.32
N TYR A 168 -9.10 0.89 21.37
CA TYR A 168 -7.92 0.23 21.92
C TYR A 168 -8.31 -0.90 22.85
N GLN A 169 -7.51 -1.96 22.87
CA GLN A 169 -7.76 -3.18 23.65
C GLN A 169 -8.23 -2.93 25.10
N PRO A 170 -7.64 -2.02 25.90
CA PRO A 170 -8.12 -1.79 27.27
C PRO A 170 -9.56 -1.28 27.34
N ASP A 171 -9.96 -0.42 26.41
CA ASP A 171 -11.31 0.14 26.36
C ASP A 171 -12.31 -0.82 25.74
N TYR A 172 -11.89 -1.57 24.72
CA TYR A 172 -12.66 -2.70 24.21
C TYR A 172 -13.01 -3.67 25.34
N LEU A 173 -12.03 -4.14 26.13
CA LEU A 173 -12.27 -5.08 27.23
C LEU A 173 -13.20 -4.48 28.30
N HIS A 174 -13.06 -3.20 28.59
CA HIS A 174 -13.91 -2.53 29.56
C HIS A 174 -15.37 -2.44 29.08
N LEU A 175 -15.58 -2.05 27.82
CA LEU A 175 -16.90 -1.87 27.23
C LEU A 175 -17.60 -3.22 26.97
N GLU A 176 -16.84 -4.25 26.60
CA GLU A 176 -17.37 -5.63 26.46
C GLU A 176 -17.86 -6.15 27.82
N ASN A 177 -17.02 -6.06 28.86
CA ASN A 177 -17.40 -6.47 30.22
C ASN A 177 -18.58 -5.65 30.78
N GLY A 178 -18.72 -4.40 30.33
CA GLY A 178 -19.85 -3.54 30.67
C GLY A 178 -21.14 -3.87 29.92
N GLY A 179 -21.09 -4.72 28.90
CA GLY A 179 -22.22 -5.01 28.01
C GLY A 179 -22.57 -3.84 27.08
N ASP A 180 -21.66 -2.87 26.90
CA ASP A 180 -21.84 -1.74 26.00
C ASP A 180 -21.60 -2.13 24.53
N ILE A 181 -20.74 -3.12 24.31
CA ILE A 181 -20.50 -3.73 23.00
C ILE A 181 -20.75 -5.24 23.06
N VAL A 182 -21.14 -5.82 21.94
CA VAL A 182 -21.54 -7.24 21.83
C VAL A 182 -20.92 -7.87 20.58
N ASP A 183 -20.67 -9.16 20.66
CA ASP A 183 -20.24 -10.01 19.54
C ASP A 183 -21.39 -10.13 18.53
N THR A 184 -21.15 -9.74 17.29
CA THR A 184 -22.16 -9.73 16.23
C THR A 184 -22.53 -11.13 15.75
N ALA A 185 -21.70 -12.16 16.02
CA ALA A 185 -22.05 -13.56 15.77
C ALA A 185 -23.29 -14.02 16.55
N SER A 186 -23.62 -13.31 17.64
CA SER A 186 -24.82 -13.57 18.43
C SER A 186 -26.11 -12.95 17.85
N ILE A 187 -26.00 -12.13 16.80
CA ILE A 187 -27.11 -11.41 16.17
C ILE A 187 -27.36 -11.99 14.77
N PRO A 188 -28.22 -13.02 14.63
CA PRO A 188 -28.56 -13.54 13.32
C PRO A 188 -29.30 -12.47 12.50
N ASP A 189 -29.16 -12.54 11.18
CA ASP A 189 -29.90 -11.75 10.18
C ASP A 189 -29.49 -10.29 9.97
N MET A 190 -28.30 -9.88 10.45
CA MET A 190 -27.77 -8.53 10.21
C MET A 190 -26.31 -8.55 9.76
N HIS A 191 -25.99 -7.72 8.76
CA HIS A 191 -24.62 -7.58 8.24
C HIS A 191 -23.90 -6.44 8.95
N PHE A 192 -22.91 -6.79 9.76
CA PHE A 192 -22.04 -5.83 10.44
C PHE A 192 -20.72 -5.66 9.67
N HIS A 193 -20.16 -4.46 9.78
CA HIS A 193 -18.82 -4.14 9.30
C HIS A 193 -17.72 -4.83 10.13
N SER A 194 -18.00 -5.10 11.41
CA SER A 194 -17.08 -5.71 12.36
C SER A 194 -17.72 -6.90 13.11
N ASP A 195 -16.88 -7.74 13.70
CA ASP A 195 -17.24 -8.78 14.67
C ASP A 195 -17.85 -8.19 15.97
N TRP A 196 -17.73 -6.87 16.18
CA TRP A 196 -18.23 -6.17 17.36
C TRP A 196 -19.17 -5.04 16.98
N ALA A 197 -20.26 -4.88 17.73
CA ALA A 197 -21.18 -3.76 17.59
C ALA A 197 -21.61 -3.17 18.94
N ILE A 198 -22.07 -1.93 18.96
CA ILE A 198 -22.69 -1.37 20.17
C ILE A 198 -23.99 -2.11 20.50
N ALA A 199 -24.24 -2.35 21.79
CA ALA A 199 -25.38 -3.14 22.23
C ALA A 199 -26.73 -2.46 21.94
N ASN A 200 -26.77 -1.12 21.98
CA ASN A 200 -27.95 -0.31 21.68
C ASN A 200 -27.55 1.16 21.45
N PRO A 201 -28.46 2.03 20.94
CA PRO A 201 -28.10 3.42 20.65
C PRO A 201 -27.73 4.28 21.87
N THR A 202 -28.13 3.90 23.09
CA THR A 202 -27.90 4.74 24.29
C THR A 202 -26.45 4.75 24.76
N VAL A 203 -25.66 3.73 24.40
CA VAL A 203 -24.24 3.64 24.76
C VAL A 203 -23.32 4.23 23.68
N ARG A 204 -23.88 4.70 22.55
CA ARG A 204 -23.11 5.20 21.40
C ARG A 204 -22.10 6.27 21.79
N ASP A 205 -22.53 7.30 22.53
CA ASP A 205 -21.66 8.41 22.92
C ASP A 205 -20.55 7.96 23.90
N LYS A 206 -20.86 7.00 24.78
CA LYS A 206 -19.88 6.39 25.70
C LYS A 206 -18.80 5.64 24.91
N VAL A 207 -19.20 4.83 23.92
CA VAL A 207 -18.26 4.10 23.05
C VAL A 207 -17.42 5.08 22.23
N LEU A 208 -18.05 6.09 21.61
CA LEU A 208 -17.34 7.15 20.87
C LEU A 208 -16.36 7.94 21.73
N SER A 209 -16.66 8.16 23.02
CA SER A 209 -15.72 8.82 23.94
C SER A 209 -14.45 8.01 24.20
N SER A 210 -14.45 6.72 23.90
CA SER A 210 -13.29 5.81 24.02
C SER A 210 -12.59 5.57 22.68
N ARG A 211 -13.06 6.22 21.60
CA ARG A 211 -12.50 6.12 20.25
C ARG A 211 -11.01 6.38 20.26
N MET A 212 -10.27 5.51 19.57
CA MET A 212 -8.90 5.79 19.17
C MET A 212 -8.86 6.32 17.73
N VAL A 213 -7.80 7.07 17.45
CA VAL A 213 -7.49 7.56 16.11
C VAL A 213 -6.03 7.28 15.81
N ILE A 214 -5.76 6.85 14.59
CA ILE A 214 -4.42 6.59 14.06
C ILE A 214 -4.13 7.62 12.98
N ILE A 215 -2.99 8.30 13.11
CA ILE A 215 -2.51 9.26 12.11
C ILE A 215 -1.16 8.78 11.59
N TYR A 216 -1.03 8.72 10.28
CA TYR A 216 0.25 8.44 9.63
C TYR A 216 1.00 9.73 9.32
N THR A 217 2.29 9.75 9.65
CA THR A 217 3.20 10.85 9.28
C THR A 217 3.64 10.75 7.83
N HIS A 218 3.42 9.61 7.18
CA HIS A 218 3.66 9.44 5.75
C HIS A 218 2.36 9.08 5.04
N GLU A 219 2.29 9.42 3.77
CA GLU A 219 1.23 8.99 2.88
C GLU A 219 1.78 8.26 1.67
N THR A 220 1.02 7.29 1.18
CA THR A 220 1.36 6.54 -0.03
C THR A 220 1.00 7.36 -1.26
N VAL A 221 2.00 7.82 -1.98
CA VAL A 221 1.85 8.46 -3.29
C VAL A 221 2.04 7.41 -4.37
N THR A 222 1.03 7.19 -5.22
CA THR A 222 1.15 6.28 -6.37
C THR A 222 1.89 6.96 -7.51
N LEU A 223 2.72 6.19 -8.22
CA LEU A 223 3.48 6.63 -9.39
C LEU A 223 2.77 6.23 -10.69
#